data_AF-A0A2P6RKC0-F1
#
_entry.id   AF-A0A2P6RKC0-F1
#
_cell.length_a   1.000
_cell.length_b   1.000
_cell.length_c   1.000
_cell.angle_alpha   90.00
_cell.angle_beta   90.00
_cell.angle_gamma   90.00
#
_symmetry.space_group_name_H-M   'P 1'
#
loop_
_entity.id
_entity.type
_entity.pdbx_description
1 polymer ?
#
loop_
_entity_poly.entity_id
_entity_poly.type
_entity_poly.pdbx_seq_one_letter_code
_entity_poly.pdbx_strand_id
1 'polypeptide(L)'
;MEYTKTCFSDSNEVVSSSISIAHHHSPSSSSPPPDITSLKHLSDNLELIVDSSYFADAKIVVGNGREVPVHRCILAARSSFFKNVFSAKEGSSSIRFELKKLAKEYDVGLDSLLAVLGYLYSGKLKSFTKGVCVCVDDSCAHVACRPVVDFMVEVLYASSTFQISELVTLYQRHLLDILENITIDDVLVVLYVANICGKACERLVGRCIEMIVKSDVDIVTLEKALPQGSVKRITDSRLALGLDSSRSSNAASNFPDKHTKRIHRALDSDDVELVRMLLKEGHTNLDDAHALHYAVAYCDAKTTAELLDLGSADVNCRNLRGYTVLHLAATRKDPKIIVSLLTKGARPSDVTLDGRKALQITKRLTRAADFFNSNDEGKSSSNDRLCIEILEQAEGRDPVLGEASLLLAMAGDDLRMKLLYLENRVGLARYLFPMEAKIVMDITQLDETSAFPLACLSLNNLAGSQTTTVDLNEAPFQIKEEHLARLRALYRSTEIGKRFFPRCSEVLNKIMDGDEVSWLTYTGNDTPEIRLSKRKRYMEIQEVLSKAFDEDKQEIDRSGMSSSSSSTSARVVRPKLTIDQHSKQT
;
A
#
# COMPACT_ATOMS: atom_id res chain seq x y z
N MET A 1 30.48 89.81 -14.62
CA MET A 1 30.34 90.65 -13.42
C MET A 1 29.81 89.74 -12.31
N GLU A 2 30.64 89.00 -11.56
CA GLU A 2 31.74 89.45 -10.66
C GLU A 2 31.15 90.07 -9.39
N TYR A 3 31.65 89.77 -8.19
CA TYR A 3 33.07 89.83 -7.83
C TYR A 3 33.73 88.59 -7.15
N THR A 4 35.03 88.50 -7.41
CA THR A 4 36.14 87.84 -6.70
C THR A 4 36.32 88.34 -5.24
N LYS A 5 37.20 87.86 -4.32
CA LYS A 5 38.39 86.95 -4.21
C LYS A 5 38.57 86.66 -2.67
N THR A 6 39.63 86.12 -2.02
CA THR A 6 41.06 85.76 -2.30
C THR A 6 41.56 84.78 -1.21
N CYS A 7 42.50 83.86 -1.54
CA CYS A 7 43.41 83.14 -0.60
C CYS A 7 42.75 82.21 0.45
N PHE A 8 43.45 81.24 1.07
CA PHE A 8 44.90 80.93 1.16
C PHE A 8 45.26 79.52 0.62
N SER A 9 46.54 79.17 0.66
CA SER A 9 47.10 77.89 0.18
C SER A 9 48.22 77.42 1.11
N ASP A 10 48.29 76.11 1.36
CA ASP A 10 49.49 75.38 1.78
C ASP A 10 49.33 73.86 1.48
N SER A 11 50.41 73.08 1.50
CA SER A 11 50.45 71.71 0.93
C SER A 11 50.62 70.59 1.97
N ASN A 12 49.91 69.46 1.81
CA ASN A 12 50.53 68.12 1.67
C ASN A 12 49.55 66.92 1.54
N GLU A 13 49.91 66.01 0.63
CA GLU A 13 49.74 64.53 0.60
C GLU A 13 48.37 63.80 0.69
N VAL A 14 48.42 62.55 0.19
CA VAL A 14 47.46 61.42 0.27
C VAL A 14 46.07 61.56 -0.41
N VAL A 15 46.10 61.41 -1.73
CA VAL A 15 45.23 60.54 -2.55
C VAL A 15 43.74 60.40 -2.15
N SER A 16 42.87 60.96 -2.99
CA SER A 16 41.49 60.47 -3.21
C SER A 16 41.01 60.82 -4.62
N SER A 17 39.98 60.11 -5.09
CA SER A 17 39.35 60.19 -6.42
C SER A 17 38.89 61.61 -6.82
N SER A 18 38.73 61.99 -8.10
CA SER A 18 37.64 61.46 -8.97
C SER A 18 37.68 61.89 -10.45
N ILE A 19 37.25 60.97 -11.32
CA ILE A 19 36.31 61.14 -12.48
C ILE A 19 36.39 62.42 -13.34
N SER A 20 36.89 62.29 -14.58
CA SER A 20 36.51 63.05 -15.81
C SER A 20 37.39 62.63 -17.01
N ILE A 21 36.99 62.68 -18.29
CA ILE A 21 35.67 62.65 -18.96
C ILE A 21 35.87 62.07 -20.39
N ALA A 22 34.81 61.70 -21.13
CA ALA A 22 34.91 60.91 -22.38
C ALA A 22 34.90 61.71 -23.71
N HIS A 23 35.49 61.13 -24.76
CA HIS A 23 35.10 61.33 -26.16
C HIS A 23 35.05 60.00 -26.95
N HIS A 24 34.28 60.01 -28.03
CA HIS A 24 33.71 58.82 -28.68
C HIS A 24 34.71 57.78 -29.22
N HIS A 25 34.55 56.54 -28.77
CA HIS A 25 34.71 55.37 -29.64
C HIS A 25 33.40 54.58 -29.65
N SER A 26 32.95 54.19 -30.84
CA SER A 26 31.70 53.44 -31.04
C SER A 26 31.83 52.02 -30.48
N PRO A 27 31.05 51.61 -29.47
CA PRO A 27 31.05 50.23 -29.03
C PRO A 27 30.23 49.40 -30.02
N SER A 28 30.91 48.74 -30.95
CA SER A 28 30.37 47.58 -31.66
C SER A 28 30.28 46.41 -30.67
N SER A 29 29.36 46.51 -29.71
CA SER A 29 29.25 45.59 -28.58
C SER A 29 28.56 44.29 -28.97
N SER A 30 29.21 43.50 -29.84
CA SER A 30 29.11 42.06 -29.75
C SER A 30 29.67 41.66 -28.39
N SER A 31 28.79 41.52 -27.40
CA SER A 31 29.16 40.97 -26.10
C SER A 31 29.86 39.63 -26.33
N PRO A 32 31.00 39.35 -25.66
CA PRO A 32 31.57 38.01 -25.73
C PRO A 32 30.48 37.00 -25.35
N PRO A 33 30.39 35.84 -26.02
CA PRO A 33 29.41 34.82 -25.65
C PRO A 33 29.58 34.52 -24.16
N PRO A 34 28.48 34.44 -23.39
CA PRO A 34 28.57 34.21 -21.95
C PRO A 34 29.36 32.93 -21.71
N ASP A 35 30.27 32.93 -20.74
CA ASP A 35 31.05 31.72 -20.47
C ASP A 35 30.14 30.62 -19.91
N ILE A 36 29.76 29.73 -20.83
CA ILE A 36 28.92 28.55 -20.57
C ILE A 36 29.58 27.66 -19.50
N THR A 37 30.90 27.70 -19.35
CA THR A 37 31.66 26.98 -18.33
C THR A 37 31.38 27.56 -16.95
N SER A 38 31.62 28.86 -16.74
CA SER A 38 31.29 29.57 -15.50
C SER A 38 29.80 29.49 -15.14
N LEU A 39 28.89 29.58 -16.12
CA LEU A 39 27.44 29.44 -15.87
C LEU A 39 27.05 28.01 -15.46
N LYS A 40 27.68 26.98 -16.03
CA LYS A 40 27.50 25.58 -15.58
C LYS A 40 28.04 25.39 -14.17
N HIS A 41 29.25 25.86 -13.88
CA HIS A 41 29.83 25.79 -12.54
C HIS A 41 28.97 26.51 -11.49
N LEU A 42 28.36 27.65 -11.83
CA LEU A 42 27.37 28.30 -10.97
C LEU A 42 26.13 27.41 -10.76
N SER A 43 25.59 26.79 -11.82
CA SER A 43 24.44 25.88 -11.70
C SER A 43 24.75 24.67 -10.83
N ASP A 44 25.95 24.09 -10.97
CA ASP A 44 26.43 22.94 -10.21
C ASP A 44 26.61 23.30 -8.73
N ASN A 45 27.22 24.46 -8.44
CA ASN A 45 27.37 24.95 -7.08
C ASN A 45 26.03 25.27 -6.41
N LEU A 46 25.03 25.76 -7.17
CA LEU A 46 23.68 25.99 -6.65
C LEU A 46 22.92 24.67 -6.40
N GLU A 47 23.14 23.62 -7.19
CA GLU A 47 22.49 22.31 -6.97
C GLU A 47 22.89 21.71 -5.60
N LEU A 48 24.15 21.87 -5.20
CA LEU A 48 24.67 21.40 -3.91
C LEU A 48 23.98 22.06 -2.70
N ILE A 49 23.35 23.23 -2.86
CA ILE A 49 22.68 23.95 -1.77
C ILE A 49 21.22 23.49 -1.60
N VAL A 50 20.60 22.86 -2.63
CA VAL A 50 19.20 22.40 -2.63
C VAL A 50 18.91 21.42 -1.48
N ASP A 51 19.80 20.45 -1.31
CA ASP A 51 19.68 19.40 -0.29
C ASP A 51 20.23 19.87 1.08
N SER A 52 20.50 21.18 1.26
CA SER A 52 21.14 21.77 2.45
C SER A 52 20.29 22.87 3.12
N SER A 53 20.51 23.09 4.41
CA SER A 53 19.87 24.16 5.18
C SER A 53 20.68 25.47 5.23
N TYR A 54 21.87 25.51 4.62
CA TYR A 54 22.75 26.69 4.67
C TYR A 54 22.15 27.85 3.88
N PHE A 55 22.03 29.01 4.51
CA PHE A 55 21.51 30.26 3.93
C PHE A 55 20.04 30.24 3.42
N ALA A 56 19.30 29.15 3.66
CA ALA A 56 17.89 29.04 3.29
C ALA A 56 17.01 29.98 4.15
N ASP A 57 16.28 30.88 3.48
CA ASP A 57 15.51 31.96 4.12
C ASP A 57 13.99 31.72 4.13
N ALA A 58 13.54 30.61 3.53
CA ALA A 58 12.19 30.10 3.64
C ALA A 58 12.14 28.56 3.70
N LYS A 59 10.97 28.01 4.01
CA LYS A 59 10.72 26.55 4.05
C LYS A 59 9.39 26.20 3.37
N ILE A 60 9.38 25.14 2.57
CA ILE A 60 8.17 24.52 2.03
C ILE A 60 7.85 23.27 2.84
N VAL A 61 6.66 23.21 3.45
CA VAL A 61 6.18 22.09 4.27
C VAL A 61 5.34 21.16 3.39
N VAL A 62 5.77 19.91 3.25
CA VAL A 62 5.06 18.86 2.51
C VAL A 62 4.03 18.19 3.44
N GLY A 63 2.98 17.58 2.91
CA GLY A 63 1.83 17.07 3.70
C GLY A 63 2.16 16.03 4.78
N ASN A 64 3.33 15.40 4.72
CA ASN A 64 3.86 14.49 5.74
C ASN A 64 4.70 15.19 6.82
N GLY A 65 4.61 16.52 6.93
CA GLY A 65 5.34 17.34 7.90
C GLY A 65 6.81 17.61 7.55
N ARG A 66 7.37 16.98 6.52
CA ARG A 66 8.77 17.22 6.10
C ARG A 66 8.93 18.65 5.57
N GLU A 67 9.97 19.33 6.06
CA GLU A 67 10.31 20.71 5.70
C GLU A 67 11.45 20.72 4.67
N VAL A 68 11.20 21.26 3.48
CA VAL A 68 12.23 21.50 2.46
C VAL A 68 12.76 22.93 2.63
N PRO A 69 14.06 23.13 2.93
CA PRO A 69 14.67 24.46 2.95
C PRO A 69 14.74 25.04 1.53
N VAL A 70 14.44 26.33 1.37
CA VAL A 70 14.50 27.00 0.07
C VAL A 70 15.02 28.43 0.15
N HIS A 71 15.63 28.88 -0.95
CA HIS A 71 16.17 30.22 -1.14
C HIS A 71 15.20 31.06 -1.99
N ARG A 72 14.55 32.06 -1.38
CA ARG A 72 13.53 32.87 -2.05
C ARG A 72 14.06 33.59 -3.28
N CYS A 73 15.31 34.07 -3.23
CA CYS A 73 15.95 34.78 -4.33
C CYS A 73 16.12 33.91 -5.59
N ILE A 74 16.57 32.66 -5.45
CA ILE A 74 16.76 31.72 -6.58
C ILE A 74 15.40 31.38 -7.21
N LEU A 75 14.43 31.00 -6.38
CA LEU A 75 13.10 30.63 -6.85
C LEU A 75 12.36 31.82 -7.49
N ALA A 76 12.43 33.03 -6.93
CA ALA A 76 11.81 34.23 -7.51
C ALA A 76 12.50 34.72 -8.80
N ALA A 77 13.79 34.45 -8.98
CA ALA A 77 14.49 34.75 -10.23
C ALA A 77 14.13 33.77 -11.37
N ARG A 78 13.58 32.60 -11.03
CA ARG A 78 13.32 31.48 -11.96
C ARG A 78 11.84 31.14 -12.14
N SER A 79 10.95 31.74 -11.35
CA SER A 79 9.50 31.53 -11.39
C SER A 79 8.76 32.80 -11.02
N SER A 80 7.88 33.26 -11.91
CA SER A 80 6.94 34.36 -11.66
C SER A 80 5.94 34.04 -10.56
N PHE A 81 5.56 32.77 -10.39
CA PHE A 81 4.74 32.32 -9.27
C PHE A 81 5.46 32.57 -7.93
N PHE A 82 6.68 32.06 -7.76
CA PHE A 82 7.42 32.25 -6.51
C PHE A 82 7.76 33.71 -6.24
N LYS A 83 8.10 34.50 -7.28
CA LYS A 83 8.28 35.95 -7.16
C LYS A 83 7.07 36.63 -6.53
N ASN A 84 5.87 36.37 -7.04
CA ASN A 84 4.62 36.96 -6.57
C ASN A 84 4.24 36.46 -5.16
N VAL A 85 4.47 35.18 -4.87
CA VAL A 85 4.20 34.55 -3.56
C VAL A 85 5.11 35.12 -2.46
N PHE A 86 6.34 35.49 -2.77
CA PHE A 86 7.29 36.05 -1.80
C PHE A 86 7.14 37.57 -1.63
N SER A 87 6.83 38.34 -2.68
CA SER A 87 6.52 39.77 -2.54
C SER A 87 5.26 40.04 -1.71
N ALA A 88 4.37 39.06 -1.58
CA ALA A 88 3.18 39.14 -0.71
C ALA A 88 3.46 38.90 0.78
N LYS A 89 4.72 38.66 1.19
CA LYS A 89 5.11 38.37 2.59
C LYS A 89 6.44 39.03 2.98
N GLU A 90 6.46 40.35 3.04
CA GLU A 90 7.56 41.10 3.65
C GLU A 90 7.49 41.06 5.19
N GLY A 91 8.64 41.12 5.87
CA GLY A 91 8.69 41.38 7.33
C GLY A 91 8.89 40.21 8.30
N SER A 92 9.16 38.97 7.86
CA SER A 92 9.47 37.85 8.77
C SER A 92 10.79 37.13 8.42
N SER A 93 11.54 36.73 9.45
CA SER A 93 12.88 36.15 9.37
C SER A 93 12.94 34.64 9.12
N SER A 94 11.81 33.93 9.17
CA SER A 94 11.73 32.53 8.73
C SER A 94 10.33 32.23 8.18
N ILE A 95 10.18 32.26 6.85
CA ILE A 95 8.86 32.17 6.23
C ILE A 95 8.54 30.72 5.85
N ARG A 96 7.48 30.18 6.45
CA ARG A 96 6.92 28.86 6.11
C ARG A 96 5.82 29.00 5.05
N PHE A 97 5.81 28.06 4.11
CA PHE A 97 4.77 27.88 3.10
C PHE A 97 4.33 26.42 3.10
N GLU A 98 3.03 26.15 3.17
CA GLU A 98 2.51 24.78 3.03
C GLU A 98 2.35 24.45 1.55
N LEU A 99 2.87 23.30 1.10
CA LEU A 99 2.77 22.88 -0.29
C LEU A 99 1.30 22.84 -0.75
N LYS A 100 0.39 22.32 0.08
CA LYS A 100 -1.07 22.24 -0.18
C LYS A 100 -1.78 23.62 -0.28
N LYS A 101 -1.10 24.72 0.08
CA LYS A 101 -1.59 26.10 -0.15
C LYS A 101 -1.03 26.73 -1.43
N LEU A 102 0.09 26.20 -1.94
CA LEU A 102 0.70 26.57 -3.23
C LEU A 102 0.07 25.75 -4.38
N ALA A 103 0.05 24.43 -4.20
CA ALA A 103 -0.58 23.41 -5.02
C ALA A 103 -1.97 23.09 -4.43
N LYS A 104 -3.03 23.64 -5.04
CA LYS A 104 -4.39 23.65 -4.45
C LYS A 104 -5.32 22.53 -4.94
N GLU A 105 -5.10 22.05 -6.15
CA GLU A 105 -6.07 21.23 -6.90
C GLU A 105 -5.61 19.77 -7.08
N TYR A 106 -4.32 19.51 -6.87
CA TYR A 106 -3.73 18.17 -6.90
C TYR A 106 -2.60 18.11 -5.86
N ASP A 107 -2.48 17.00 -5.14
CA ASP A 107 -1.41 16.82 -4.15
C ASP A 107 -0.09 16.48 -4.87
N VAL A 108 1.04 16.94 -4.30
CA VAL A 108 2.38 16.77 -4.88
C VAL A 108 3.31 16.12 -3.85
N GLY A 109 3.96 15.03 -4.22
CA GLY A 109 4.92 14.29 -3.42
C GLY A 109 6.25 15.03 -3.23
N LEU A 110 7.03 14.58 -2.26
CA LEU A 110 8.33 15.20 -1.95
C LEU A 110 9.29 15.10 -3.13
N ASP A 111 9.46 13.92 -3.73
CA ASP A 111 10.39 13.70 -4.83
C ASP A 111 10.04 14.51 -6.08
N SER A 112 8.74 14.65 -6.38
CA SER A 112 8.23 15.48 -7.48
C SER A 112 8.48 16.98 -7.23
N LEU A 113 8.29 17.45 -5.99
CA LEU A 113 8.69 18.80 -5.57
C LEU A 113 10.21 18.99 -5.69
N LEU A 114 11.02 18.05 -5.22
CA LEU A 114 12.49 18.11 -5.27
C LEU A 114 13.03 18.08 -6.71
N ALA A 115 12.38 17.34 -7.62
CA ALA A 115 12.73 17.36 -9.04
C ALA A 115 12.51 18.73 -9.68
N VAL A 116 11.38 19.39 -9.36
CA VAL A 116 11.08 20.75 -9.84
C VAL A 116 11.98 21.80 -9.19
N LEU A 117 12.25 21.70 -7.88
CA LEU A 117 13.17 22.59 -7.18
C LEU A 117 14.61 22.44 -7.69
N GLY A 118 15.10 21.21 -7.88
CA GLY A 118 16.42 20.94 -8.46
C GLY A 118 16.58 21.61 -9.83
N TYR A 119 15.59 21.48 -10.70
CA TYR A 119 15.57 22.18 -11.99
C TYR A 119 15.59 23.71 -11.86
N LEU A 120 14.89 24.30 -10.89
CA LEU A 120 14.92 25.75 -10.67
C LEU A 120 16.32 26.26 -10.25
N TYR A 121 17.08 25.46 -9.49
CA TYR A 121 18.44 25.83 -9.07
C TYR A 121 19.46 25.61 -10.21
N SER A 122 19.56 24.38 -10.74
CA SER A 122 20.63 24.04 -11.71
C SER A 122 20.22 24.14 -13.19
N GLY A 123 18.92 24.21 -13.50
CA GLY A 123 18.43 24.10 -14.88
C GLY A 123 18.60 22.71 -15.50
N LYS A 124 18.96 21.71 -14.69
CA LYS A 124 19.16 20.31 -15.12
C LYS A 124 18.02 19.43 -14.58
N LEU A 125 17.79 18.32 -15.28
CA LEU A 125 16.92 17.25 -14.80
C LEU A 125 17.79 16.28 -14.01
N LYS A 126 17.59 16.23 -12.69
CA LYS A 126 18.19 15.19 -11.83
C LYS A 126 17.62 13.84 -12.28
N SER A 127 18.44 12.80 -12.38
CA SER A 127 17.94 11.45 -12.65
C SER A 127 17.05 10.99 -11.49
N PHE A 128 16.05 10.16 -11.78
CA PHE A 128 15.04 9.74 -10.81
C PHE A 128 15.69 9.20 -9.52
N THR A 129 15.19 9.63 -8.36
CA THR A 129 15.56 9.06 -7.06
C THR A 129 15.28 7.55 -7.07
N LYS A 130 16.27 6.74 -6.67
CA LYS A 130 16.21 5.28 -6.78
C LYS A 130 14.98 4.74 -6.06
N GLY A 131 14.14 3.99 -6.78
CA GLY A 131 12.92 3.39 -6.22
C GLY A 131 11.64 4.23 -6.34
N VAL A 132 11.70 5.46 -6.85
CA VAL A 132 10.51 6.35 -6.94
C VAL A 132 9.68 6.11 -8.19
N CYS A 133 10.33 5.92 -9.33
CA CYS A 133 9.70 5.52 -10.61
C CYS A 133 9.76 3.99 -10.82
N VAL A 134 9.62 3.23 -9.73
CA VAL A 134 9.77 1.77 -9.68
C VAL A 134 8.62 1.19 -8.84
N CYS A 135 8.01 0.10 -9.30
CA CYS A 135 6.96 -0.60 -8.56
C CYS A 135 7.47 -1.91 -7.95
N VAL A 136 6.71 -2.52 -7.05
CA VAL A 136 7.10 -3.74 -6.30
C VAL A 136 6.96 -5.03 -7.14
N ASP A 137 6.41 -4.94 -8.37
CA ASP A 137 6.30 -6.10 -9.26
C ASP A 137 7.58 -6.35 -10.05
N ASP A 138 8.32 -7.39 -9.68
CA ASP A 138 9.56 -7.87 -10.33
C ASP A 138 9.38 -8.23 -11.82
N SER A 139 8.14 -8.49 -12.28
CA SER A 139 7.84 -8.77 -13.69
C SER A 139 7.63 -7.51 -14.54
N CYS A 140 7.74 -6.31 -13.94
CA CYS A 140 7.50 -5.05 -14.62
C CYS A 140 8.78 -4.43 -15.18
N ALA A 141 8.78 -4.06 -16.47
CA ALA A 141 9.89 -3.33 -17.09
C ALA A 141 10.03 -1.85 -16.64
N HIS A 142 9.15 -1.38 -15.75
CA HIS A 142 9.08 -0.02 -15.19
C HIS A 142 9.12 1.16 -16.21
N VAL A 143 8.80 0.91 -17.49
CA VAL A 143 8.70 1.97 -18.52
C VAL A 143 7.46 2.86 -18.30
N ALA A 144 6.36 2.24 -17.87
CA ALA A 144 5.03 2.83 -17.86
C ALA A 144 4.17 2.31 -16.68
N CYS A 145 4.79 1.97 -15.55
CA CYS A 145 4.06 1.56 -14.34
C CYS A 145 3.55 2.77 -13.55
N ARG A 146 2.60 2.52 -12.65
CA ARG A 146 1.89 3.59 -11.92
C ARG A 146 2.80 4.60 -11.21
N PRO A 147 3.88 4.20 -10.47
CA PRO A 147 4.80 5.17 -9.87
C PRO A 147 5.53 6.09 -10.87
N VAL A 148 5.72 5.66 -12.13
CA VAL A 148 6.25 6.50 -13.22
C VAL A 148 5.20 7.54 -13.63
N VAL A 149 3.96 7.10 -13.83
CA VAL A 149 2.84 7.98 -14.24
C VAL A 149 2.58 9.03 -13.16
N ASP A 150 2.43 8.61 -11.90
CA ASP A 150 2.19 9.54 -10.78
C ASP A 150 3.31 10.57 -10.66
N PHE A 151 4.59 10.17 -10.72
CA PHE A 151 5.71 11.10 -10.69
C PHE A 151 5.68 12.08 -11.89
N MET A 152 5.47 11.60 -13.12
CA MET A 152 5.40 12.48 -14.30
C MET A 152 4.21 13.44 -14.24
N VAL A 153 3.07 13.00 -13.72
CA VAL A 153 1.84 13.79 -13.56
C VAL A 153 1.99 14.83 -12.45
N GLU A 154 2.54 14.46 -11.29
CA GLU A 154 2.87 15.38 -10.20
C GLU A 154 3.87 16.46 -10.64
N VAL A 155 4.93 16.08 -11.37
CA VAL A 155 5.93 17.04 -11.88
C VAL A 155 5.33 17.95 -12.96
N LEU A 156 4.48 17.44 -13.87
CA LEU A 156 3.74 18.25 -14.83
C LEU A 156 2.87 19.31 -14.11
N TYR A 157 2.09 18.88 -13.11
CA TYR A 157 1.22 19.76 -12.33
C TYR A 157 1.99 20.81 -11.54
N ALA A 158 3.04 20.41 -10.81
CA ALA A 158 3.88 21.31 -10.04
C ALA A 158 4.58 22.33 -10.96
N SER A 159 5.06 21.90 -12.13
CA SER A 159 5.66 22.79 -13.14
C SER A 159 4.65 23.79 -13.70
N SER A 160 3.42 23.38 -13.97
CA SER A 160 2.34 24.27 -14.40
C SER A 160 1.96 25.28 -13.31
N THR A 161 1.81 24.79 -12.08
CA THR A 161 1.47 25.60 -10.89
C THR A 161 2.54 26.66 -10.60
N PHE A 162 3.81 26.29 -10.67
CA PHE A 162 4.94 27.19 -10.45
C PHE A 162 5.39 27.96 -11.71
N GLN A 163 4.62 27.87 -12.81
CA GLN A 163 4.79 28.64 -14.05
C GLN A 163 6.14 28.39 -14.77
N ILE A 164 6.56 27.12 -14.84
CA ILE A 164 7.82 26.67 -15.44
C ILE A 164 7.54 26.02 -16.79
N SER A 165 7.49 26.84 -17.85
CA SER A 165 6.99 26.43 -19.18
C SER A 165 7.80 25.28 -19.81
N GLU A 166 9.10 25.27 -19.55
CA GLU A 166 10.08 24.35 -20.10
C GLU A 166 9.85 22.92 -19.59
N LEU A 167 9.63 22.77 -18.27
CA LEU A 167 9.26 21.48 -17.67
C LEU A 167 7.88 21.02 -18.10
N VAL A 168 6.90 21.93 -18.26
CA VAL A 168 5.56 21.56 -18.75
C VAL A 168 5.64 20.96 -20.15
N THR A 169 6.32 21.61 -21.10
CA THR A 169 6.47 21.07 -22.47
C THR A 169 7.28 19.78 -22.54
N LEU A 170 8.22 19.58 -21.61
CA LEU A 170 9.00 18.35 -21.48
C LEU A 170 8.16 17.18 -20.97
N TYR A 171 7.53 17.33 -19.80
CA TYR A 171 6.75 16.25 -19.19
C TYR A 171 5.46 15.95 -19.96
N GLN A 172 4.88 16.94 -20.65
CA GLN A 172 3.84 16.71 -21.66
C GLN A 172 4.33 15.76 -22.78
N ARG A 173 5.59 15.89 -23.24
CA ARG A 173 6.17 14.99 -24.24
C ARG A 173 6.38 13.60 -23.66
N HIS A 174 7.05 13.49 -22.51
CA HIS A 174 7.30 12.19 -21.87
C HIS A 174 5.99 11.41 -21.59
N LEU A 175 4.92 12.10 -21.16
CA LEU A 175 3.61 11.49 -20.98
C LEU A 175 2.99 11.03 -22.30
N LEU A 176 3.05 11.86 -23.37
CA LEU A 176 2.63 11.46 -24.73
C LEU A 176 3.38 10.22 -25.23
N ASP A 177 4.68 10.12 -24.95
CA ASP A 177 5.56 9.03 -25.39
C ASP A 177 5.24 7.71 -24.66
N ILE A 178 4.71 7.75 -23.42
CA ILE A 178 4.30 6.55 -22.66
C ILE A 178 2.80 6.23 -22.73
N LEU A 179 1.94 7.12 -23.26
CA LEU A 179 0.48 6.94 -23.26
C LEU A 179 0.03 5.57 -23.79
N GLU A 180 0.65 5.07 -24.85
CA GLU A 180 0.26 3.81 -25.49
C GLU A 180 0.68 2.56 -24.69
N ASN A 181 1.40 2.74 -23.56
CA ASN A 181 1.91 1.68 -22.68
C ASN A 181 1.29 1.68 -21.26
N ILE A 182 0.50 2.69 -20.88
CA ILE A 182 -0.15 2.80 -19.55
C ILE A 182 -1.58 2.20 -19.58
N THR A 183 -2.19 1.95 -18.41
CA THR A 183 -3.59 1.48 -18.38
C THR A 183 -4.56 2.63 -18.66
N ILE A 184 -5.79 2.34 -19.08
CA ILE A 184 -6.78 3.41 -19.33
C ILE A 184 -7.11 4.19 -18.03
N ASP A 185 -7.05 3.52 -16.87
CA ASP A 185 -7.23 4.15 -15.57
C ASP A 185 -6.09 5.14 -15.24
N ASP A 186 -4.88 4.88 -15.74
CA ASP A 186 -3.78 5.85 -15.73
C ASP A 186 -4.03 7.00 -16.74
N VAL A 187 -4.57 6.71 -17.93
CA VAL A 187 -4.95 7.75 -18.92
C VAL A 187 -6.01 8.70 -18.34
N LEU A 188 -6.94 8.22 -17.50
CA LEU A 188 -7.91 9.07 -16.79
C LEU A 188 -7.22 10.06 -15.85
N VAL A 189 -6.20 9.63 -15.08
CA VAL A 189 -5.45 10.50 -14.18
C VAL A 189 -4.57 11.49 -14.94
N VAL A 190 -3.91 11.05 -16.02
CA VAL A 190 -3.17 11.95 -16.92
C VAL A 190 -4.13 13.00 -17.52
N LEU A 191 -5.33 12.61 -17.95
CA LEU A 191 -6.34 13.54 -18.46
C LEU A 191 -6.85 14.51 -17.38
N TYR A 192 -7.10 14.05 -16.16
CA TYR A 192 -7.54 14.88 -15.04
C TYR A 192 -6.58 16.06 -14.82
N VAL A 193 -5.29 15.76 -14.61
CA VAL A 193 -4.26 16.78 -14.39
C VAL A 193 -3.96 17.60 -15.65
N ALA A 194 -3.99 16.99 -16.84
CA ALA A 194 -3.81 17.72 -18.10
C ALA A 194 -4.91 18.78 -18.34
N ASN A 195 -6.15 18.55 -17.86
CA ASN A 195 -7.20 19.59 -17.88
C ASN A 195 -6.90 20.73 -16.89
N ILE A 196 -6.39 20.43 -15.69
CA ILE A 196 -6.01 21.46 -14.69
C ILE A 196 -4.84 22.33 -15.20
N CYS A 197 -3.86 21.72 -15.88
CA CYS A 197 -2.75 22.44 -16.51
C CYS A 197 -3.17 23.27 -17.74
N GLY A 198 -4.44 23.20 -18.15
CA GLY A 198 -5.05 24.06 -19.15
C GLY A 198 -4.39 24.02 -20.53
N LYS A 199 -4.31 25.18 -21.19
CA LYS A 199 -3.92 25.30 -22.61
C LYS A 199 -2.55 24.70 -22.95
N ALA A 200 -1.58 24.74 -22.03
CA ALA A 200 -0.27 24.15 -22.27
C ALA A 200 -0.37 22.63 -22.56
N CYS A 201 -1.35 21.95 -21.95
CA CYS A 201 -1.55 20.51 -22.06
C CYS A 201 -2.55 20.09 -23.15
N GLU A 202 -3.05 20.99 -24.00
CA GLU A 202 -4.14 20.72 -24.97
C GLU A 202 -3.88 19.50 -25.88
N ARG A 203 -2.65 19.33 -26.39
CA ARG A 203 -2.26 18.15 -27.20
C ARG A 203 -2.35 16.84 -26.41
N LEU A 204 -2.04 16.85 -25.12
CA LEU A 204 -2.11 15.69 -24.23
C LEU A 204 -3.57 15.37 -23.89
N VAL A 205 -4.36 16.39 -23.52
CA VAL A 205 -5.82 16.29 -23.31
C VAL A 205 -6.50 15.65 -24.53
N GLY A 206 -6.17 16.09 -25.75
CA GLY A 206 -6.71 15.55 -26.99
C GLY A 206 -6.43 14.06 -27.20
N ARG A 207 -5.17 13.63 -27.00
CA ARG A 207 -4.78 12.21 -27.18
C ARG A 207 -5.34 11.30 -26.09
N CYS A 208 -5.36 11.74 -24.83
CA CYS A 208 -6.01 10.98 -23.76
C CYS A 208 -7.51 10.76 -24.05
N ILE A 209 -8.22 11.79 -24.52
CA ILE A 209 -9.63 11.68 -24.90
C ILE A 209 -9.83 10.75 -26.10
N GLU A 210 -8.96 10.82 -27.11
CA GLU A 210 -9.02 9.90 -28.26
C GLU A 210 -8.90 8.42 -27.84
N MET A 211 -8.07 8.13 -26.84
CA MET A 211 -7.94 6.79 -26.26
C MET A 211 -9.16 6.39 -25.43
N ILE A 212 -9.64 7.26 -24.54
CA ILE A 212 -10.79 6.97 -23.67
C ILE A 212 -12.10 6.84 -24.47
N VAL A 213 -12.29 7.61 -25.55
CA VAL A 213 -13.44 7.46 -26.45
C VAL A 213 -13.48 6.06 -27.07
N LYS A 214 -12.32 5.46 -27.38
CA LYS A 214 -12.18 4.11 -27.96
C LYS A 214 -12.13 2.99 -26.90
N SER A 215 -12.08 3.31 -25.60
CA SER A 215 -11.94 2.31 -24.54
C SER A 215 -13.27 1.71 -24.07
N ASP A 216 -13.16 0.66 -23.26
CA ASP A 216 -14.26 -0.06 -22.61
C ASP A 216 -14.75 0.59 -21.30
N VAL A 217 -14.14 1.70 -20.86
CA VAL A 217 -14.48 2.38 -19.61
C VAL A 217 -15.92 2.90 -19.62
N ASP A 218 -16.69 2.51 -18.61
CA ASP A 218 -18.10 2.82 -18.43
C ASP A 218 -18.35 4.29 -18.01
N ILE A 219 -19.61 4.73 -18.08
CA ILE A 219 -19.97 6.12 -17.75
C ILE A 219 -19.78 6.48 -16.26
N VAL A 220 -19.94 5.54 -15.33
CA VAL A 220 -19.80 5.80 -13.89
C VAL A 220 -18.35 6.08 -13.56
N THR A 221 -17.42 5.27 -14.08
CA THR A 221 -15.98 5.49 -13.93
C THR A 221 -15.57 6.84 -14.51
N LEU A 222 -16.14 7.28 -15.64
CA LEU A 222 -15.90 8.63 -16.18
C LEU A 222 -16.48 9.73 -15.28
N GLU A 223 -17.72 9.60 -14.81
CA GLU A 223 -18.39 10.58 -13.92
C GLU A 223 -17.68 10.73 -12.56
N LYS A 224 -17.05 9.67 -12.05
CA LYS A 224 -16.25 9.70 -10.81
C LYS A 224 -14.83 10.22 -11.00
N ALA A 225 -14.19 9.97 -12.15
CA ALA A 225 -12.79 10.30 -12.39
C ALA A 225 -12.55 11.67 -13.06
N LEU A 226 -13.52 12.26 -13.76
CA LEU A 226 -13.32 13.43 -14.62
C LEU A 226 -14.34 14.56 -14.39
N PRO A 227 -13.94 15.84 -14.56
CA PRO A 227 -14.90 16.95 -14.56
C PRO A 227 -15.97 16.80 -15.65
N GLN A 228 -17.21 17.18 -15.34
CA GLN A 228 -18.39 16.99 -16.19
C GLN A 228 -18.22 17.46 -17.65
N GLY A 229 -17.48 18.56 -17.88
CA GLY A 229 -17.19 19.04 -19.24
C GLY A 229 -16.32 18.09 -20.08
N SER A 230 -15.39 17.37 -19.45
CA SER A 230 -14.61 16.32 -20.11
C SER A 230 -15.41 15.03 -20.28
N VAL A 231 -16.23 14.64 -19.30
CA VAL A 231 -17.16 13.50 -19.43
C VAL A 231 -18.10 13.71 -20.61
N LYS A 232 -18.78 14.86 -20.69
CA LYS A 232 -19.67 15.20 -21.79
C LYS A 232 -18.96 15.16 -23.14
N ARG A 233 -17.76 15.73 -23.24
CA ARG A 233 -16.95 15.70 -24.48
C ARG A 233 -16.61 14.26 -24.91
N ILE A 234 -16.42 13.34 -23.96
CA ILE A 234 -16.20 11.91 -24.26
C ILE A 234 -17.51 11.23 -24.69
N THR A 235 -18.64 11.45 -24.00
CA THR A 235 -19.93 10.85 -24.39
C THR A 235 -20.42 11.34 -25.75
N ASP A 236 -20.36 12.65 -26.00
CA ASP A 236 -20.78 13.24 -27.27
C ASP A 236 -19.92 12.68 -28.44
N SER A 237 -18.65 12.38 -28.19
CA SER A 237 -17.74 11.73 -29.16
C SER A 237 -18.05 10.24 -29.38
N ARG A 238 -18.37 9.47 -28.33
CA ARG A 238 -18.76 8.06 -28.44
C ARG A 238 -20.09 7.88 -29.20
N LEU A 239 -21.05 8.77 -28.93
CA LEU A 239 -22.32 8.86 -29.64
C LEU A 239 -22.10 9.20 -31.13
N ALA A 240 -21.26 10.20 -31.44
CA ALA A 240 -20.95 10.59 -32.82
C ALA A 240 -20.25 9.48 -33.63
N LEU A 241 -19.54 8.57 -32.97
CA LEU A 241 -18.90 7.39 -33.58
C LEU A 241 -19.79 6.14 -33.57
N GLY A 242 -21.03 6.21 -33.05
CA GLY A 242 -21.96 5.07 -32.97
C GLY A 242 -21.57 3.97 -31.98
N LEU A 243 -20.55 4.19 -31.14
CA LEU A 243 -19.96 3.18 -30.25
C LEU A 243 -20.92 2.74 -29.13
N ASP A 244 -21.90 3.58 -28.79
CA ASP A 244 -22.97 3.26 -27.83
C ASP A 244 -24.12 2.45 -28.44
N SER A 245 -24.17 2.26 -29.77
CA SER A 245 -25.25 1.51 -30.45
C SER A 245 -24.81 0.14 -31.00
N SER A 246 -23.54 -0.03 -31.39
CA SER A 246 -23.05 -1.28 -31.97
C SER A 246 -22.90 -2.44 -30.98
N ARG A 247 -22.96 -2.17 -29.66
CA ARG A 247 -22.93 -3.18 -28.59
C ARG A 247 -24.32 -3.74 -28.23
N SER A 248 -25.36 -3.40 -28.99
CA SER A 248 -26.77 -3.65 -28.64
C SER A 248 -27.36 -4.98 -29.17
N SER A 249 -26.62 -6.08 -29.03
CA SER A 249 -27.15 -7.43 -29.26
C SER A 249 -26.66 -8.40 -28.17
N ASN A 250 -27.50 -8.57 -27.16
CA ASN A 250 -27.30 -9.37 -25.93
C ASN A 250 -26.43 -8.71 -24.84
N ALA A 251 -27.13 -8.08 -23.87
CA ALA A 251 -26.67 -7.54 -22.58
C ALA A 251 -25.80 -6.25 -22.57
N ALA A 252 -26.07 -5.42 -21.55
CA ALA A 252 -25.33 -4.22 -21.10
C ALA A 252 -25.12 -3.07 -22.12
N SER A 253 -25.95 -2.01 -22.00
CA SER A 253 -25.62 -0.68 -22.49
C SER A 253 -24.55 0.01 -21.61
N ASN A 254 -23.70 0.86 -22.20
CA ASN A 254 -22.71 1.68 -21.46
C ASN A 254 -23.31 2.56 -20.35
N PHE A 255 -24.62 2.85 -20.43
CA PHE A 255 -25.37 3.54 -19.39
C PHE A 255 -26.07 2.52 -18.48
N PRO A 256 -25.87 2.58 -17.15
CA PRO A 256 -26.69 1.81 -16.23
C PRO A 256 -28.16 2.27 -16.32
N ASP A 257 -29.07 1.31 -16.11
CA ASP A 257 -30.51 1.54 -16.19
C ASP A 257 -31.01 2.44 -15.04
N LYS A 258 -32.31 2.79 -15.08
CA LYS A 258 -32.92 3.73 -14.13
C LYS A 258 -32.96 3.19 -12.69
N HIS A 259 -33.06 1.88 -12.50
CA HIS A 259 -33.05 1.23 -11.18
C HIS A 259 -31.60 1.00 -10.69
N THR A 260 -30.68 0.51 -11.53
CA THR A 260 -29.24 0.46 -11.16
C THR A 260 -28.71 1.84 -10.74
N LYS A 261 -29.09 2.91 -11.45
CA LYS A 261 -28.77 4.30 -11.07
C LYS A 261 -29.39 4.77 -9.75
N ARG A 262 -30.44 4.11 -9.23
CA ARG A 262 -30.96 4.34 -7.87
C ARG A 262 -30.12 3.60 -6.84
N ILE A 263 -29.76 2.34 -7.10
CA ILE A 263 -28.88 1.55 -6.22
C ILE A 263 -27.54 2.26 -6.04
N HIS A 264 -26.90 2.71 -7.15
CA HIS A 264 -25.67 3.50 -7.11
C HIS A 264 -25.80 4.81 -6.33
N ARG A 265 -26.97 5.47 -6.35
CA ARG A 265 -27.24 6.69 -5.56
C ARG A 265 -27.48 6.43 -4.08
N ALA A 266 -28.07 5.30 -3.73
CA ALA A 266 -28.21 4.86 -2.34
C ALA A 266 -26.84 4.52 -1.74
N LEU A 267 -25.98 3.83 -2.52
CA LEU A 267 -24.58 3.58 -2.20
C LEU A 267 -23.76 4.88 -2.05
N ASP A 268 -23.95 5.87 -2.94
CA ASP A 268 -23.37 7.22 -2.79
C ASP A 268 -23.89 8.03 -1.59
N SER A 269 -24.90 7.52 -0.89
CA SER A 269 -25.49 8.11 0.32
C SER A 269 -25.24 7.27 1.58
N ASP A 270 -24.44 6.19 1.47
CA ASP A 270 -24.21 5.17 2.49
C ASP A 270 -25.50 4.54 3.08
N ASP A 271 -26.60 4.54 2.30
CA ASP A 271 -27.92 4.04 2.72
C ASP A 271 -28.16 2.60 2.23
N VAL A 272 -27.60 1.64 2.97
CA VAL A 272 -27.72 0.21 2.69
C VAL A 272 -29.15 -0.31 2.90
N GLU A 273 -29.99 0.37 3.71
CA GLU A 273 -31.41 0.01 3.85
C GLU A 273 -32.24 0.46 2.65
N LEU A 274 -31.94 1.59 2.03
CA LEU A 274 -32.50 1.97 0.73
C LEU A 274 -32.04 1.02 -0.38
N VAL A 275 -30.79 0.54 -0.36
CA VAL A 275 -30.37 -0.56 -1.26
C VAL A 275 -31.20 -1.82 -1.01
N ARG A 276 -31.37 -2.24 0.26
CA ARG A 276 -32.21 -3.38 0.65
C ARG A 276 -33.68 -3.20 0.22
N MET A 277 -34.19 -1.97 0.22
CA MET A 277 -35.55 -1.64 -0.23
C MET A 277 -35.68 -1.72 -1.76
N LEU A 278 -34.72 -1.17 -2.50
CA LEU A 278 -34.68 -1.21 -3.96
C LEU A 278 -34.61 -2.65 -4.49
N LEU A 279 -33.76 -3.49 -3.88
CA LEU A 279 -33.67 -4.93 -4.23
C LEU A 279 -35.01 -5.67 -4.00
N LYS A 280 -35.81 -5.26 -3.02
CA LYS A 280 -37.17 -5.81 -2.80
C LYS A 280 -38.20 -5.39 -3.86
N GLU A 281 -37.93 -4.37 -4.67
CA GLU A 281 -38.74 -4.08 -5.87
C GLU A 281 -38.57 -5.17 -6.95
N GLY A 282 -37.52 -6.00 -6.86
CA GLY A 282 -37.30 -7.16 -7.74
C GLY A 282 -36.90 -6.82 -9.18
N HIS A 283 -36.46 -5.59 -9.44
CA HIS A 283 -36.16 -5.10 -10.79
C HIS A 283 -34.76 -5.45 -11.30
N THR A 284 -33.76 -5.52 -10.42
CA THR A 284 -32.37 -5.94 -10.69
C THR A 284 -31.78 -6.57 -9.43
N ASN A 285 -30.92 -7.58 -9.55
CA ASN A 285 -30.15 -8.09 -8.41
C ASN A 285 -28.85 -7.26 -8.19
N LEU A 286 -28.08 -7.59 -7.14
CA LEU A 286 -26.84 -6.87 -6.81
C LEU A 286 -25.73 -7.05 -7.86
N ASP A 287 -25.67 -8.20 -8.51
CA ASP A 287 -24.66 -8.55 -9.51
C ASP A 287 -24.99 -7.91 -10.88
N ASP A 288 -26.27 -7.91 -11.30
CA ASP A 288 -26.76 -7.18 -12.49
C ASP A 288 -26.37 -5.70 -12.39
N ALA A 289 -26.67 -5.08 -11.24
CA ALA A 289 -26.38 -3.69 -10.93
C ALA A 289 -24.89 -3.41 -10.68
N HIS A 290 -24.05 -4.45 -10.65
CA HIS A 290 -22.63 -4.39 -10.29
C HIS A 290 -22.39 -3.62 -8.96
N ALA A 291 -23.33 -3.74 -8.04
CA ALA A 291 -23.43 -2.89 -6.85
C ALA A 291 -22.23 -3.09 -5.90
N LEU A 292 -21.70 -4.32 -5.81
CA LEU A 292 -20.51 -4.60 -5.02
C LEU A 292 -19.23 -4.04 -5.66
N HIS A 293 -19.10 -4.07 -6.99
CA HIS A 293 -18.01 -3.39 -7.70
C HIS A 293 -18.06 -1.87 -7.46
N TYR A 294 -19.26 -1.28 -7.49
CA TYR A 294 -19.48 0.14 -7.18
C TYR A 294 -19.07 0.48 -5.75
N ALA A 295 -19.53 -0.29 -4.75
CA ALA A 295 -19.23 -0.05 -3.35
C ALA A 295 -17.73 -0.13 -3.05
N VAL A 296 -17.07 -1.20 -3.53
CA VAL A 296 -15.61 -1.39 -3.40
C VAL A 296 -14.84 -0.25 -4.07
N ALA A 297 -15.31 0.27 -5.21
CA ALA A 297 -14.64 1.37 -5.91
C ALA A 297 -14.84 2.75 -5.23
N TYR A 298 -16.04 3.05 -4.71
CA TYR A 298 -16.44 4.43 -4.38
C TYR A 298 -16.98 4.67 -2.96
N CYS A 299 -17.64 3.70 -2.32
CA CYS A 299 -18.23 3.84 -0.97
C CYS A 299 -17.17 3.59 0.12
N ASP A 300 -17.49 3.76 1.40
CA ASP A 300 -16.52 3.43 2.47
C ASP A 300 -16.42 1.91 2.74
N ALA A 301 -15.48 1.52 3.61
CA ALA A 301 -15.29 0.11 3.99
C ALA A 301 -16.42 -0.47 4.85
N LYS A 302 -17.22 0.38 5.52
CA LYS A 302 -18.39 -0.02 6.33
C LYS A 302 -19.58 -0.35 5.43
N THR A 303 -19.97 0.56 4.54
CA THR A 303 -21.01 0.36 3.53
C THR A 303 -20.69 -0.85 2.65
N THR A 304 -19.41 -1.05 2.31
CA THR A 304 -18.95 -2.26 1.59
C THR A 304 -19.16 -3.54 2.41
N ALA A 305 -18.85 -3.54 3.71
CA ALA A 305 -19.06 -4.69 4.58
C ALA A 305 -20.55 -4.99 4.83
N GLU A 306 -21.37 -3.96 5.10
CA GLU A 306 -22.82 -4.09 5.27
C GLU A 306 -23.50 -4.62 3.98
N LEU A 307 -22.99 -4.25 2.81
CA LEU A 307 -23.44 -4.80 1.52
C LEU A 307 -23.04 -6.28 1.35
N LEU A 308 -21.83 -6.67 1.79
CA LEU A 308 -21.38 -8.07 1.81
C LEU A 308 -22.13 -8.94 2.83
N ASP A 309 -22.67 -8.33 3.89
CA ASP A 309 -23.53 -9.00 4.89
C ASP A 309 -24.98 -9.18 4.40
N LEU A 310 -25.37 -8.60 3.26
CA LEU A 310 -26.62 -8.98 2.56
C LEU A 310 -26.54 -10.39 1.96
N GLY A 311 -25.35 -10.97 1.80
CA GLY A 311 -25.15 -12.36 1.37
C GLY A 311 -25.70 -12.74 0.00
N SER A 312 -26.06 -11.74 -0.83
CA SER A 312 -26.89 -11.90 -2.04
C SER A 312 -26.18 -11.42 -3.33
N ALA A 313 -24.85 -11.46 -3.34
CA ALA A 313 -23.99 -11.05 -4.45
C ALA A 313 -22.78 -12.00 -4.56
N ASP A 314 -22.35 -12.35 -5.78
CA ASP A 314 -21.14 -13.17 -5.99
C ASP A 314 -19.88 -12.30 -5.94
N VAL A 315 -19.06 -12.52 -4.90
CA VAL A 315 -17.75 -11.88 -4.71
C VAL A 315 -16.69 -12.28 -5.76
N ASN A 316 -17.01 -13.20 -6.67
CA ASN A 316 -16.19 -13.57 -7.82
C ASN A 316 -16.79 -13.11 -9.17
N CYS A 317 -17.95 -12.42 -9.14
CA CYS A 317 -18.54 -11.81 -10.33
C CYS A 317 -17.56 -10.82 -10.99
N ARG A 318 -17.53 -10.81 -12.32
CA ARG A 318 -16.62 -9.97 -13.12
C ARG A 318 -17.41 -8.88 -13.84
N ASN A 319 -16.94 -7.65 -13.74
CA ASN A 319 -17.58 -6.51 -14.41
C ASN A 319 -17.35 -6.50 -15.93
N LEU A 320 -17.91 -5.51 -16.62
CA LEU A 320 -17.80 -5.33 -18.08
C LEU A 320 -16.36 -5.19 -18.62
N ARG A 321 -15.38 -4.92 -17.75
CA ARG A 321 -13.93 -4.84 -18.06
C ARG A 321 -13.17 -6.11 -17.60
N GLY A 322 -13.87 -7.11 -17.08
CA GLY A 322 -13.35 -8.39 -16.62
C GLY A 322 -12.74 -8.39 -15.21
N TYR A 323 -12.86 -7.31 -14.43
CA TYR A 323 -12.35 -7.24 -13.06
C TYR A 323 -13.32 -7.90 -12.07
N THR A 324 -12.79 -8.70 -11.14
CA THR A 324 -13.51 -9.08 -9.91
C THR A 324 -13.49 -7.92 -8.91
N VAL A 325 -14.35 -7.99 -7.91
CA VAL A 325 -14.34 -7.01 -6.80
C VAL A 325 -13.02 -7.03 -6.01
N LEU A 326 -12.31 -8.17 -5.96
CA LEU A 326 -10.98 -8.26 -5.34
C LEU A 326 -9.90 -7.54 -6.15
N HIS A 327 -10.00 -7.53 -7.50
CA HIS A 327 -9.12 -6.69 -8.34
C HIS A 327 -9.35 -5.20 -8.08
N LEU A 328 -10.60 -4.76 -7.89
CA LEU A 328 -10.90 -3.36 -7.55
C LEU A 328 -10.41 -3.00 -6.14
N ALA A 329 -10.57 -3.88 -5.16
CA ALA A 329 -10.03 -3.68 -3.81
C ALA A 329 -8.49 -3.56 -3.83
N ALA A 330 -7.81 -4.36 -4.66
CA ALA A 330 -6.38 -4.23 -4.93
C ALA A 330 -5.99 -2.88 -5.56
N THR A 331 -6.82 -2.32 -6.47
CA THR A 331 -6.57 -0.95 -6.98
C THR A 331 -6.70 0.13 -5.90
N ARG A 332 -7.63 -0.06 -4.95
CA ARG A 332 -7.94 0.89 -3.89
C ARG A 332 -6.97 0.83 -2.70
N LYS A 333 -6.26 -0.30 -2.53
CA LYS A 333 -5.29 -0.53 -1.44
C LYS A 333 -5.89 -0.37 -0.03
N ASP A 334 -7.16 -0.75 0.16
CA ASP A 334 -7.76 -0.82 1.49
C ASP A 334 -7.67 -2.26 2.03
N PRO A 335 -6.84 -2.53 3.06
CA PRO A 335 -6.65 -3.87 3.59
C PRO A 335 -7.92 -4.41 4.26
N LYS A 336 -8.82 -3.55 4.76
CA LYS A 336 -10.10 -3.99 5.37
C LYS A 336 -11.04 -4.54 4.32
N ILE A 337 -11.13 -3.88 3.15
CA ILE A 337 -11.97 -4.34 2.04
C ILE A 337 -11.40 -5.64 1.45
N ILE A 338 -10.09 -5.72 1.24
CA ILE A 338 -9.43 -6.95 0.78
C ILE A 338 -9.70 -8.11 1.74
N VAL A 339 -9.55 -7.91 3.06
CA VAL A 339 -9.87 -8.90 4.09
C VAL A 339 -11.35 -9.32 4.04
N SER A 340 -12.28 -8.36 3.96
CA SER A 340 -13.72 -8.65 3.93
C SER A 340 -14.14 -9.45 2.70
N LEU A 341 -13.53 -9.19 1.55
CA LEU A 341 -13.75 -10.00 0.33
C LEU A 341 -13.17 -11.41 0.45
N LEU A 342 -11.96 -11.55 1.02
CA LEU A 342 -11.32 -12.86 1.21
C LEU A 342 -12.09 -13.74 2.23
N THR A 343 -12.62 -13.17 3.32
CA THR A 343 -13.45 -13.94 4.27
C THR A 343 -14.81 -14.32 3.68
N LYS A 344 -15.30 -13.61 2.66
CA LYS A 344 -16.52 -13.93 1.90
C LYS A 344 -16.28 -14.89 0.73
N GLY A 345 -15.03 -15.35 0.51
CA GLY A 345 -14.70 -16.35 -0.51
C GLY A 345 -14.29 -15.79 -1.88
N ALA A 346 -13.78 -14.56 -1.95
CA ALA A 346 -13.17 -14.03 -3.16
C ALA A 346 -11.84 -14.75 -3.49
N ARG A 347 -11.63 -15.10 -4.76
CA ARG A 347 -10.48 -15.89 -5.22
C ARG A 347 -9.25 -15.01 -5.50
N PRO A 348 -8.13 -15.13 -4.77
CA PRO A 348 -6.91 -14.37 -5.06
C PRO A 348 -6.21 -14.84 -6.36
N SER A 349 -6.50 -16.07 -6.80
CA SER A 349 -5.97 -16.68 -8.01
C SER A 349 -6.66 -16.23 -9.31
N ASP A 350 -7.78 -15.50 -9.23
CA ASP A 350 -8.48 -14.98 -10.42
C ASP A 350 -7.66 -13.92 -11.16
N VAL A 351 -7.67 -14.00 -12.49
CA VAL A 351 -6.93 -13.09 -13.39
C VAL A 351 -7.86 -12.17 -14.18
N THR A 352 -7.38 -10.97 -14.44
CA THR A 352 -7.96 -9.99 -15.36
C THR A 352 -7.83 -10.41 -16.83
N LEU A 353 -8.46 -9.68 -17.75
CA LEU A 353 -8.30 -9.89 -19.19
C LEU A 353 -6.87 -9.71 -19.69
N ASP A 354 -6.06 -8.89 -19.00
CA ASP A 354 -4.63 -8.72 -19.26
C ASP A 354 -3.73 -9.61 -18.37
N GLY A 355 -4.31 -10.68 -17.80
CA GLY A 355 -3.59 -11.78 -17.16
C GLY A 355 -3.03 -11.51 -15.76
N ARG A 356 -3.47 -10.43 -15.09
CA ARG A 356 -2.96 -10.03 -13.76
C ARG A 356 -3.84 -10.54 -12.64
N LYS A 357 -3.22 -11.03 -11.56
CA LYS A 357 -3.89 -11.30 -10.28
C LYS A 357 -4.04 -10.02 -9.44
N ALA A 358 -4.90 -10.08 -8.42
CA ALA A 358 -5.05 -9.01 -7.43
C ALA A 358 -3.70 -8.58 -6.82
N LEU A 359 -2.84 -9.53 -6.46
CA LEU A 359 -1.50 -9.25 -5.92
C LEU A 359 -0.63 -8.41 -6.89
N GLN A 360 -0.61 -8.79 -8.17
CA GLN A 360 0.19 -8.11 -9.19
C GLN A 360 -0.33 -6.69 -9.46
N ILE A 361 -1.64 -6.47 -9.36
CA ILE A 361 -2.24 -5.13 -9.41
C ILE A 361 -1.68 -4.29 -8.26
N THR A 362 -1.80 -4.74 -7.00
CA THR A 362 -1.26 -4.01 -5.83
C THR A 362 0.24 -3.75 -5.98
N LYS A 363 1.05 -4.77 -6.33
CA LYS A 363 2.50 -4.62 -6.54
C LYS A 363 2.85 -3.62 -7.65
N ARG A 364 2.07 -3.52 -8.73
CA ARG A 364 2.29 -2.51 -9.80
C ARG A 364 1.90 -1.09 -9.39
N LEU A 365 0.98 -0.95 -8.44
CA LEU A 365 0.50 0.34 -7.93
C LEU A 365 1.31 0.86 -6.73
N THR A 366 2.00 0.00 -6.00
CA THR A 366 2.87 0.38 -4.88
C THR A 366 4.27 0.76 -5.37
N ARG A 367 4.78 1.90 -4.88
CA ARG A 367 6.14 2.39 -5.14
C ARG A 367 7.15 1.59 -4.33
N ALA A 368 8.24 1.14 -4.96
CA ALA A 368 9.27 0.34 -4.31
C ALA A 368 9.91 1.05 -3.10
N ALA A 369 10.18 2.36 -3.21
CA ALA A 369 10.69 3.16 -2.09
C ALA A 369 9.75 3.15 -0.86
N ASP A 370 8.43 3.20 -1.06
CA ASP A 370 7.45 3.23 0.04
C ASP A 370 7.21 1.83 0.66
N PHE A 371 7.60 0.77 -0.05
CA PHE A 371 7.55 -0.62 0.43
C PHE A 371 8.80 -1.01 1.24
N PHE A 372 10.00 -0.69 0.74
CA PHE A 372 11.26 -1.10 1.38
C PHE A 372 11.72 -0.19 2.53
N ASN A 373 11.39 1.11 2.51
CA ASN A 373 11.87 2.06 3.54
C ASN A 373 11.04 2.05 4.83
N SER A 374 10.02 1.18 4.97
CA SER A 374 9.07 1.22 6.10
C SER A 374 9.57 0.52 7.38
N ASN A 375 10.89 0.40 7.57
CA ASN A 375 11.49 -0.31 8.70
C ASN A 375 11.93 0.65 9.84
N ASP A 376 11.59 1.94 9.76
CA ASP A 376 11.71 2.90 10.87
C ASP A 376 10.84 2.46 12.06
N GLU A 377 11.44 2.32 13.24
CA GLU A 377 10.80 1.85 14.47
C GLU A 377 9.54 2.68 14.84
N GLY A 378 8.44 1.98 15.13
CA GLY A 378 7.24 2.56 15.76
C GLY A 378 6.17 3.18 14.82
N LYS A 379 6.34 3.13 13.49
CA LYS A 379 5.27 3.53 12.55
C LYS A 379 4.43 2.32 12.12
N SER A 380 3.11 2.51 11.99
CA SER A 380 2.23 1.51 11.36
C SER A 380 2.66 1.24 9.92
N SER A 381 2.60 -0.02 9.47
CA SER A 381 2.88 -0.37 8.08
C SER A 381 1.97 0.39 7.11
N SER A 382 2.50 0.71 5.93
CA SER A 382 1.70 1.33 4.87
C SER A 382 0.60 0.37 4.42
N ASN A 383 -0.61 0.89 4.16
CA ASN A 383 -1.73 0.10 3.65
C ASN A 383 -1.31 -0.70 2.41
N ASP A 384 -0.59 -0.06 1.47
CA ASP A 384 0.13 -0.67 0.35
C ASP A 384 0.85 -1.98 0.70
N ARG A 385 1.75 -1.95 1.69
CA ARG A 385 2.55 -3.10 2.10
C ARG A 385 1.68 -4.17 2.75
N LEU A 386 0.75 -3.78 3.62
CA LEU A 386 -0.18 -4.70 4.27
C LEU A 386 -1.10 -5.39 3.25
N CYS A 387 -1.55 -4.69 2.20
CA CYS A 387 -2.33 -5.28 1.10
C CYS A 387 -1.53 -6.31 0.30
N ILE A 388 -0.24 -6.05 0.05
CA ILE A 388 0.67 -7.01 -0.58
C ILE A 388 0.84 -8.24 0.32
N GLU A 389 1.19 -8.06 1.59
CA GLU A 389 1.41 -9.15 2.55
C GLU A 389 0.15 -10.03 2.74
N ILE A 390 -1.06 -9.44 2.76
CA ILE A 390 -2.33 -10.17 2.82
C ILE A 390 -2.58 -10.97 1.53
N LEU A 391 -2.35 -10.38 0.36
CA LEU A 391 -2.59 -11.06 -0.92
C LEU A 391 -1.55 -12.16 -1.22
N GLU A 392 -0.30 -11.99 -0.79
CA GLU A 392 0.73 -13.05 -0.84
C GLU A 392 0.35 -14.23 0.06
N GLN A 393 -0.14 -13.96 1.28
CA GLN A 393 -0.65 -15.00 2.17
C GLN A 393 -1.89 -15.70 1.59
N ALA A 394 -2.77 -14.97 0.90
CA ALA A 394 -3.96 -15.52 0.25
C ALA A 394 -3.62 -16.39 -0.98
N GLU A 395 -2.61 -16.03 -1.77
CA GLU A 395 -2.12 -16.88 -2.87
C GLU A 395 -1.34 -18.11 -2.39
N GLY A 396 -0.70 -18.04 -1.22
CA GLY A 396 0.04 -19.16 -0.62
C GLY A 396 -0.80 -20.21 0.11
N ARG A 397 -2.14 -20.14 0.03
CA ARG A 397 -3.08 -20.95 0.83
C ARG A 397 -4.25 -21.49 0.02
N ASP A 398 -4.64 -22.73 0.31
CA ASP A 398 -6.01 -23.19 0.03
C ASP A 398 -7.01 -22.43 0.93
N PRO A 399 -8.23 -22.15 0.44
CA PRO A 399 -9.13 -21.17 1.05
C PRO A 399 -9.77 -21.66 2.35
N VAL A 400 -9.16 -21.31 3.49
CA VAL A 400 -9.71 -21.60 4.83
C VAL A 400 -9.81 -20.33 5.68
N LEU A 401 -10.94 -19.62 5.50
CA LEU A 401 -11.78 -18.75 6.36
C LEU A 401 -11.28 -18.08 7.67
N GLY A 402 -10.15 -18.47 8.29
CA GLY A 402 -9.81 -18.13 9.68
C GLY A 402 -8.82 -16.97 9.90
N GLU A 403 -7.85 -16.75 9.02
CA GLU A 403 -6.69 -15.88 9.37
C GLU A 403 -6.85 -14.39 9.07
N ALA A 404 -7.64 -14.02 8.06
CA ALA A 404 -7.99 -12.62 7.86
C ALA A 404 -8.79 -12.08 9.08
N SER A 405 -9.56 -12.95 9.74
CA SER A 405 -10.20 -12.72 11.04
C SER A 405 -9.21 -12.64 12.20
N LEU A 406 -8.04 -13.27 12.13
CA LEU A 406 -6.96 -13.15 13.14
C LEU A 406 -6.31 -11.75 13.09
N LEU A 407 -6.03 -11.25 11.88
CA LEU A 407 -5.49 -9.88 11.69
C LEU A 407 -6.47 -8.80 12.15
N LEU A 408 -7.78 -9.00 11.95
CA LEU A 408 -8.81 -8.13 12.54
C LEU A 408 -8.94 -8.32 14.07
N ALA A 409 -8.83 -9.55 14.59
CA ALA A 409 -8.91 -9.83 16.02
C ALA A 409 -7.73 -9.26 16.84
N MET A 410 -6.60 -8.91 16.19
CA MET A 410 -5.51 -8.16 16.81
C MET A 410 -5.85 -6.68 17.08
N ALA A 411 -7.01 -6.19 16.62
CA ALA A 411 -7.50 -4.83 16.84
C ALA A 411 -8.71 -4.75 17.79
N GLY A 412 -8.95 -5.77 18.64
CA GLY A 412 -10.08 -5.81 19.58
C GLY A 412 -9.78 -6.50 20.91
N ASP A 413 -10.52 -6.11 21.95
CA ASP A 413 -10.28 -6.44 23.36
C ASP A 413 -10.64 -7.90 23.75
N ASP A 414 -9.94 -8.87 23.17
CA ASP A 414 -9.69 -10.15 23.83
C ASP A 414 -8.43 -10.84 23.28
N LEU A 415 -7.27 -10.33 23.68
CA LEU A 415 -5.98 -10.98 23.41
C LEU A 415 -5.63 -12.04 24.47
N ARG A 416 -6.09 -11.84 25.73
CA ARG A 416 -5.70 -12.66 26.89
C ARG A 416 -6.34 -14.05 26.87
N MET A 417 -7.63 -14.18 26.53
CA MET A 417 -8.26 -15.51 26.43
C MET A 417 -7.76 -16.27 25.21
N LYS A 418 -7.47 -15.59 24.09
CA LYS A 418 -6.92 -16.22 22.88
C LYS A 418 -5.50 -16.75 23.10
N LEU A 419 -4.66 -16.00 23.82
CA LEU A 419 -3.34 -16.45 24.24
C LEU A 419 -3.44 -17.67 25.19
N LEU A 420 -4.34 -17.61 26.18
CA LEU A 420 -4.60 -18.71 27.12
C LEU A 420 -5.12 -19.98 26.42
N TYR A 421 -6.06 -19.85 25.48
CA TYR A 421 -6.60 -20.97 24.69
C TYR A 421 -5.49 -21.64 23.86
N LEU A 422 -4.61 -20.87 23.22
CA LEU A 422 -3.53 -21.41 22.40
C LEU A 422 -2.40 -22.02 23.25
N GLU A 423 -2.00 -21.43 24.38
CA GLU A 423 -1.09 -22.08 25.35
C GLU A 423 -1.67 -23.41 25.84
N ASN A 424 -2.95 -23.44 26.24
CA ASN A 424 -3.61 -24.66 26.72
C ASN A 424 -3.73 -25.74 25.63
N ARG A 425 -4.07 -25.36 24.40
CA ARG A 425 -4.18 -26.28 23.25
C ARG A 425 -2.82 -26.85 22.83
N VAL A 426 -1.76 -26.04 22.85
CA VAL A 426 -0.38 -26.52 22.63
C VAL A 426 0.11 -27.37 23.82
N GLY A 427 -0.24 -27.00 25.05
CA GLY A 427 0.02 -27.81 26.25
C GLY A 427 -0.64 -29.19 26.21
N LEU A 428 -1.89 -29.27 25.77
CA LEU A 428 -2.61 -30.52 25.54
C LEU A 428 -1.95 -31.36 24.43
N ALA A 429 -1.54 -30.73 23.32
CA ALA A 429 -0.79 -31.40 22.27
C ALA A 429 0.55 -31.97 22.77
N ARG A 430 1.29 -31.25 23.63
CA ARG A 430 2.52 -31.75 24.27
C ARG A 430 2.28 -32.92 25.23
N TYR A 431 1.12 -32.99 25.87
CA TYR A 431 0.75 -34.08 26.77
C TYR A 431 0.36 -35.35 26.01
N LEU A 432 -0.37 -35.21 24.90
CA LEU A 432 -0.88 -36.32 24.10
C LEU A 432 0.11 -36.81 23.01
N PHE A 433 0.92 -35.91 22.44
CA PHE A 433 1.86 -36.16 21.35
C PHE A 433 3.26 -35.56 21.67
N PRO A 434 3.97 -36.07 22.70
CA PRO A 434 5.15 -35.41 23.25
C PRO A 434 6.35 -35.31 22.29
N MET A 435 6.45 -36.18 21.28
CA MET A 435 7.56 -36.17 20.32
C MET A 435 7.24 -35.25 19.13
N GLU A 436 6.02 -35.34 18.62
CA GLU A 436 5.49 -34.61 17.48
C GLU A 436 5.35 -33.13 17.84
N ALA A 437 4.76 -32.83 19.00
CA ALA A 437 4.66 -31.47 19.51
C ALA A 437 6.05 -30.86 19.74
N LYS A 438 7.04 -31.64 20.17
CA LYS A 438 8.42 -31.14 20.31
C LYS A 438 9.00 -30.71 18.96
N ILE A 439 8.91 -31.54 17.94
CA ILE A 439 9.39 -31.21 16.58
C ILE A 439 8.72 -29.92 16.07
N VAL A 440 7.42 -29.73 16.33
CA VAL A 440 6.70 -28.51 15.94
C VAL A 440 7.12 -27.29 16.76
N MET A 441 7.41 -27.43 18.06
CA MET A 441 7.96 -26.35 18.89
C MET A 441 9.37 -25.93 18.43
N ASP A 442 10.24 -26.91 18.12
CA ASP A 442 11.59 -26.69 17.59
C ASP A 442 11.52 -25.91 16.25
N ILE A 443 10.61 -26.29 15.34
CA ILE A 443 10.37 -25.61 14.05
C ILE A 443 9.82 -24.18 14.22
N THR A 444 9.09 -23.90 15.31
CA THR A 444 8.44 -22.60 15.53
C THR A 444 9.19 -21.67 16.48
N GLN A 445 10.38 -22.08 16.96
CA GLN A 445 11.16 -21.38 17.98
C GLN A 445 10.34 -21.07 19.24
N LEU A 446 9.40 -21.95 19.59
CA LEU A 446 8.44 -21.69 20.67
C LEU A 446 9.14 -21.55 22.03
N ASP A 447 10.17 -22.35 22.29
CA ASP A 447 10.95 -22.31 23.53
C ASP A 447 11.86 -21.07 23.65
N GLU A 448 12.06 -20.30 22.57
CA GLU A 448 12.78 -19.01 22.59
C GLU A 448 11.88 -17.83 23.00
N THR A 449 10.56 -18.03 23.09
CA THR A 449 9.59 -16.98 23.45
C THR A 449 9.16 -17.09 24.92
N SER A 450 9.04 -15.95 25.61
CA SER A 450 8.60 -15.92 27.01
C SER A 450 7.18 -16.50 27.16
N ALA A 451 7.10 -17.66 27.82
CA ALA A 451 5.82 -18.32 28.12
C ALA A 451 4.94 -17.40 28.97
N PHE A 452 3.64 -17.35 28.68
CA PHE A 452 2.76 -16.39 29.36
C PHE A 452 2.60 -16.76 30.85
N PRO A 453 2.99 -15.89 31.80
CA PRO A 453 3.00 -16.24 33.22
C PRO A 453 1.59 -16.12 33.82
N LEU A 454 0.83 -17.21 33.73
CA LEU A 454 -0.27 -17.48 34.65
C LEU A 454 0.02 -18.77 35.42
N ALA A 455 -0.57 -18.94 36.61
CA ALA A 455 -0.32 -20.09 37.46
C ALA A 455 -0.66 -21.40 36.71
N CYS A 456 0.36 -22.20 36.42
CA CYS A 456 0.20 -23.48 35.74
C CYS A 456 -0.83 -24.37 36.44
N LEU A 457 -1.45 -25.26 35.64
CA LEU A 457 -2.16 -26.43 36.12
C LEU A 457 -1.21 -27.38 36.87
N SER A 458 -0.88 -27.03 38.11
CA SER A 458 -0.37 -27.98 39.10
C SER A 458 -1.51 -28.94 39.40
N LEU A 459 -1.45 -30.12 38.77
CA LEU A 459 -2.51 -31.12 38.66
C LEU A 459 -2.88 -31.83 39.99
N ASN A 460 -2.63 -31.16 41.13
CA ASN A 460 -2.69 -31.73 42.48
C ASN A 460 -3.64 -30.95 43.41
N ASN A 461 -3.95 -29.68 43.16
CA ASN A 461 -4.68 -28.81 44.11
C ASN A 461 -5.81 -27.99 43.45
N LEU A 462 -6.95 -28.64 43.18
CA LEU A 462 -8.25 -27.95 43.04
C LEU A 462 -9.28 -28.64 43.94
N ALA A 463 -9.16 -28.39 45.24
CA ALA A 463 -9.85 -29.13 46.29
C ALA A 463 -10.28 -28.22 47.46
N GLY A 464 -10.86 -27.04 47.18
CA GLY A 464 -11.39 -26.18 48.22
C GLY A 464 -11.96 -24.83 47.76
N SER A 465 -13.16 -24.53 48.27
CA SER A 465 -13.72 -23.19 48.48
C SER A 465 -13.91 -22.22 47.29
N GLN A 466 -15.17 -22.19 46.83
CA GLN A 466 -15.90 -21.01 46.35
C GLN A 466 -15.50 -20.39 44.99
N THR A 467 -16.47 -19.66 44.44
CA THR A 467 -16.32 -18.78 43.29
C THR A 467 -15.24 -17.74 43.57
N THR A 468 -14.10 -17.84 42.88
CA THR A 468 -13.11 -16.75 42.84
C THR A 468 -13.74 -15.57 42.12
N THR A 469 -14.21 -14.61 42.90
CA THR A 469 -14.54 -13.26 42.44
C THR A 469 -13.39 -12.73 41.60
N VAL A 470 -13.67 -12.26 40.38
CA VAL A 470 -12.70 -11.51 39.58
C VAL A 470 -12.25 -10.31 40.43
N ASP A 471 -10.97 -10.25 40.77
CA ASP A 471 -10.42 -9.09 41.46
C ASP A 471 -10.38 -7.92 40.47
N LEU A 472 -11.31 -6.99 40.64
CA LEU A 472 -11.49 -5.82 39.77
C LEU A 472 -10.34 -4.81 39.89
N ASN A 473 -9.29 -5.12 40.66
CA ASN A 473 -8.10 -4.30 40.84
C ASN A 473 -6.88 -4.78 40.02
N GLU A 474 -6.96 -5.89 39.27
CA GLU A 474 -5.88 -6.25 38.35
C GLU A 474 -5.81 -5.23 37.20
N ALA A 475 -4.64 -4.60 37.00
CA ALA A 475 -4.47 -3.51 36.05
C ALA A 475 -4.79 -3.94 34.60
N PRO A 476 -5.36 -3.05 33.76
CA PRO A 476 -5.75 -3.40 32.39
C PRO A 476 -4.58 -3.98 31.60
N PHE A 477 -4.86 -5.09 30.91
CA PHE A 477 -3.85 -5.93 30.25
C PHE A 477 -3.08 -5.16 29.17
N GLN A 478 -1.86 -4.71 29.49
CA GLN A 478 -1.01 -3.99 28.55
C GLN A 478 -0.37 -4.98 27.56
N ILE A 479 -0.71 -4.84 26.29
CA ILE A 479 -0.18 -5.66 25.20
C ILE A 479 1.31 -5.33 25.01
N LYS A 480 2.18 -6.23 25.46
CA LYS A 480 3.63 -6.19 25.21
C LYS A 480 3.99 -6.92 23.92
N GLU A 481 5.06 -6.49 23.28
CA GLU A 481 5.57 -7.09 22.03
C GLU A 481 5.94 -8.57 22.20
N GLU A 482 6.49 -8.95 23.36
CA GLU A 482 6.71 -10.34 23.77
C GLU A 482 5.44 -11.22 23.65
N HIS A 483 4.28 -10.71 24.08
CA HIS A 483 3.03 -11.45 24.03
C HIS A 483 2.53 -11.61 22.58
N LEU A 484 2.82 -10.65 21.70
CA LEU A 484 2.54 -10.75 20.26
C LEU A 484 3.49 -11.75 19.57
N ALA A 485 4.77 -11.79 19.96
CA ALA A 485 5.72 -12.80 19.49
C ALA A 485 5.28 -14.22 19.93
N ARG A 486 4.97 -14.41 21.22
CA ARG A 486 4.46 -15.66 21.78
C ARG A 486 3.18 -16.14 21.09
N LEU A 487 2.21 -15.24 20.87
CA LEU A 487 0.96 -15.55 20.17
C LEU A 487 1.20 -16.02 18.73
N ARG A 488 2.09 -15.35 17.98
CA ARG A 488 2.48 -15.74 16.61
C ARG A 488 3.13 -17.13 16.58
N ALA A 489 4.00 -17.44 17.53
CA ALA A 489 4.67 -18.74 17.64
C ALA A 489 3.68 -19.87 17.98
N LEU A 490 2.83 -19.67 18.99
CA LEU A 490 1.76 -20.61 19.36
C LEU A 490 0.79 -20.87 18.19
N TYR A 491 0.35 -19.81 17.51
CA TYR A 491 -0.56 -19.95 16.39
C TYR A 491 0.07 -20.77 15.24
N ARG A 492 1.31 -20.45 14.85
CA ARG A 492 2.09 -21.24 13.87
C ARG A 492 2.21 -22.71 14.29
N SER A 493 2.48 -22.98 15.57
CA SER A 493 2.56 -24.35 16.09
C SER A 493 1.24 -25.10 15.90
N THR A 494 0.09 -24.45 16.13
CA THR A 494 -1.21 -25.10 15.94
C THR A 494 -1.60 -25.31 14.48
N GLU A 495 -1.24 -24.40 13.57
CA GLU A 495 -1.49 -24.60 12.13
C GLU A 495 -0.53 -25.64 11.52
N ILE A 496 0.72 -25.74 11.98
CA ILE A 496 1.61 -26.85 11.59
C ILE A 496 1.05 -28.19 12.08
N GLY A 497 0.62 -28.28 13.35
CA GLY A 497 -0.01 -29.48 13.88
C GLY A 497 -1.23 -29.92 13.06
N LYS A 498 -2.12 -28.98 12.74
CA LYS A 498 -3.31 -29.18 11.88
C LYS A 498 -2.97 -29.53 10.42
N ARG A 499 -1.84 -29.03 9.88
CA ARG A 499 -1.40 -29.31 8.49
C ARG A 499 -0.88 -30.72 8.32
N PHE A 500 -0.23 -31.29 9.33
CA PHE A 500 0.28 -32.66 9.29
C PHE A 500 -0.69 -33.68 9.91
N PHE A 501 -1.46 -33.29 10.93
CA PHE A 501 -2.39 -34.17 11.64
C PHE A 501 -3.78 -33.50 11.80
N PRO A 502 -4.54 -33.34 10.70
CA PRO A 502 -5.82 -32.64 10.73
C PRO A 502 -6.86 -33.33 11.61
N ARG A 503 -6.96 -34.67 11.61
CA ARG A 503 -7.92 -35.41 12.45
C ARG A 503 -7.51 -35.32 13.92
N CYS A 504 -6.22 -35.43 14.23
CA CYS A 504 -5.73 -35.19 15.60
C CYS A 504 -6.02 -33.76 16.07
N SER A 505 -5.86 -32.75 15.20
CA SER A 505 -6.22 -31.37 15.53
C SER A 505 -7.72 -31.19 15.76
N GLU A 506 -8.59 -31.92 15.08
CA GLU A 506 -10.04 -31.87 15.32
C GLU A 506 -10.40 -32.49 16.69
N VAL A 507 -9.73 -33.57 17.08
CA VAL A 507 -9.87 -34.17 18.42
C VAL A 507 -9.37 -33.20 19.51
N LEU A 508 -8.23 -32.55 19.31
CA LEU A 508 -7.71 -31.53 20.23
C LEU A 508 -8.70 -30.36 20.42
N ASN A 509 -9.31 -29.87 19.34
CA ASN A 509 -10.32 -28.82 19.42
C ASN A 509 -11.55 -29.29 20.21
N LYS A 510 -12.08 -30.50 19.94
CA LYS A 510 -13.24 -31.06 20.66
C LYS A 510 -13.01 -31.22 22.16
N ILE A 511 -11.77 -31.47 22.60
CA ILE A 511 -11.41 -31.52 24.03
C ILE A 511 -11.31 -30.10 24.62
N MET A 512 -10.80 -29.13 23.86
CA MET A 512 -10.66 -27.73 24.26
C MET A 512 -11.99 -26.95 24.31
N ASP A 513 -12.93 -27.29 23.43
CA ASP A 513 -14.17 -26.55 23.20
C ASP A 513 -15.37 -27.11 23.99
N GLY A 514 -15.15 -28.10 24.86
CA GLY A 514 -16.17 -28.69 25.74
C GLY A 514 -15.67 -28.89 27.18
N ASP A 515 -16.54 -29.33 28.08
CA ASP A 515 -16.23 -29.57 29.51
C ASP A 515 -15.17 -30.66 29.77
N GLU A 516 -14.66 -31.27 28.70
CA GLU A 516 -13.79 -32.45 28.67
C GLU A 516 -12.38 -32.22 29.26
N VAL A 517 -11.88 -30.99 29.29
CA VAL A 517 -10.64 -30.65 30.04
C VAL A 517 -10.71 -31.10 31.51
N SER A 518 -11.92 -31.20 32.07
CA SER A 518 -12.20 -31.64 33.45
C SER A 518 -12.00 -33.15 33.70
N TRP A 519 -11.98 -34.01 32.67
CA TRP A 519 -11.72 -35.45 32.87
C TRP A 519 -10.21 -35.80 32.81
N LEU A 520 -9.40 -34.95 32.16
CA LEU A 520 -7.94 -35.06 32.09
C LEU A 520 -7.23 -34.71 33.40
N THR A 521 -7.83 -33.85 34.21
CA THR A 521 -7.26 -33.40 35.47
C THR A 521 -7.64 -34.34 36.62
N TYR A 522 -6.65 -34.89 37.33
CA TYR A 522 -6.91 -35.58 38.60
C TYR A 522 -7.10 -34.54 39.70
N THR A 523 -8.23 -34.59 40.38
CA THR A 523 -8.49 -33.73 41.54
C THR A 523 -8.28 -34.55 42.80
N GLY A 524 -7.52 -34.01 43.77
CA GLY A 524 -7.07 -34.76 44.96
C GLY A 524 -8.18 -35.40 45.82
N ASN A 525 -9.43 -34.96 45.63
CA ASN A 525 -10.63 -35.46 46.31
C ASN A 525 -11.47 -36.46 45.49
N ASP A 526 -11.01 -36.93 44.33
CA ASP A 526 -11.81 -37.80 43.43
C ASP A 526 -12.18 -39.15 44.07
N THR A 527 -13.48 -39.45 44.16
CA THR A 527 -13.98 -40.74 44.68
C THR A 527 -13.50 -41.93 43.83
N PRO A 528 -13.54 -43.18 44.35
CA PRO A 528 -13.17 -44.35 43.56
C PRO A 528 -13.95 -44.48 42.24
N GLU A 529 -15.26 -44.19 42.22
CA GLU A 529 -16.09 -44.23 41.02
C GLU A 529 -15.73 -43.12 40.03
N ILE A 530 -15.45 -41.90 40.51
CA ILE A 530 -15.02 -40.77 39.68
C ILE A 530 -13.67 -41.09 39.02
N ARG A 531 -12.71 -41.66 39.77
CA ARG A 531 -11.40 -42.07 39.21
C ARG A 531 -11.53 -43.20 38.19
N LEU A 532 -12.42 -44.16 38.41
CA LEU A 532 -12.73 -45.21 37.42
C LEU A 532 -13.38 -44.62 36.15
N SER A 533 -14.26 -43.63 36.31
CA SER A 533 -14.96 -42.97 35.21
C SER A 533 -14.03 -42.08 34.38
N LYS A 534 -13.21 -41.23 35.02
CA LYS A 534 -12.14 -40.45 34.37
C LYS A 534 -11.17 -41.37 33.64
N ARG A 535 -10.74 -42.48 34.26
CA ARG A 535 -9.86 -43.47 33.62
C ARG A 535 -10.52 -44.14 32.41
N LYS A 536 -11.81 -44.48 32.46
CA LYS A 536 -12.54 -45.02 31.30
C LYS A 536 -12.58 -44.00 30.16
N ARG A 537 -12.92 -42.74 30.45
CA ARG A 537 -12.98 -41.66 29.45
C ARG A 537 -11.62 -41.36 28.82
N TYR A 538 -10.54 -41.42 29.61
CA TYR A 538 -9.16 -41.35 29.12
C TYR A 538 -8.86 -42.46 28.11
N MET A 539 -9.22 -43.71 28.39
CA MET A 539 -9.01 -44.83 27.45
C MET A 539 -9.84 -44.64 26.16
N GLU A 540 -11.12 -44.25 26.26
CA GLU A 540 -11.98 -43.97 25.10
C GLU A 540 -11.38 -42.90 24.19
N ILE A 541 -10.79 -41.85 24.77
CA ILE A 541 -10.23 -40.74 24.00
C ILE A 541 -8.82 -41.05 23.50
N GLN A 542 -8.03 -41.85 24.22
CA GLN A 542 -6.78 -42.39 23.69
C GLN A 542 -7.02 -43.32 22.47
N GLU A 543 -8.12 -44.10 22.47
CA GLU A 543 -8.53 -44.93 21.32
C GLU A 543 -8.93 -44.07 20.11
N VAL A 544 -9.77 -43.04 20.32
CA VAL A 544 -10.14 -42.07 19.28
C VAL A 544 -8.90 -41.33 18.74
N LEU A 545 -7.98 -40.93 19.62
CA LEU A 545 -6.75 -40.21 19.27
C LEU A 545 -5.79 -41.08 18.45
N SER A 546 -5.55 -42.33 18.87
CA SER A 546 -4.70 -43.28 18.14
C SER A 546 -5.27 -43.54 16.74
N LYS A 547 -6.58 -43.77 16.65
CA LYS A 547 -7.26 -43.96 15.37
C LYS A 547 -7.11 -42.73 14.45
N ALA A 548 -7.30 -41.52 14.98
CA ALA A 548 -7.13 -40.29 14.22
C ALA A 548 -5.68 -40.14 13.70
N PHE A 549 -4.69 -40.48 14.52
CA PHE A 549 -3.27 -40.43 14.16
C PHE A 549 -2.89 -41.47 13.11
N ASP A 550 -3.37 -42.71 13.24
CA ASP A 550 -3.15 -43.76 12.26
C ASP A 550 -3.84 -43.47 10.92
N GLU A 551 -4.99 -42.78 10.93
CA GLU A 551 -5.65 -42.28 9.71
C GLU A 551 -4.86 -41.13 9.06
N ASP A 552 -4.48 -40.10 9.82
CA ASP A 552 -3.67 -38.96 9.31
C ASP A 552 -2.32 -39.44 8.72
N LYS A 553 -1.66 -40.39 9.40
CA LYS A 553 -0.39 -40.98 8.94
C LYS A 553 -0.54 -41.76 7.63
N GLN A 554 -1.59 -42.57 7.49
CA GLN A 554 -1.85 -43.30 6.24
C GLN A 554 -2.16 -42.36 5.07
N GLU A 555 -2.79 -41.21 5.34
CA GLU A 555 -3.04 -40.15 4.35
C GLU A 555 -1.72 -39.50 3.90
N ILE A 556 -0.81 -39.19 4.84
CA ILE A 556 0.55 -38.71 4.56
C ILE A 556 1.34 -39.71 3.71
N ASP A 557 1.43 -40.98 4.13
CA ASP A 557 2.22 -42.01 3.43
C ASP A 557 1.71 -42.21 1.98
N ARG A 558 0.38 -42.20 1.77
CA ARG A 558 -0.25 -42.24 0.44
C ARG A 558 0.14 -41.02 -0.43
N SER A 559 0.26 -39.83 0.15
CA SER A 559 0.71 -38.64 -0.57
C SER A 559 2.18 -38.72 -0.99
N GLY A 560 3.06 -39.22 -0.12
CA GLY A 560 4.50 -39.39 -0.40
C GLY A 560 4.80 -40.41 -1.50
N MET A 561 4.07 -41.53 -1.52
CA MET A 561 4.16 -42.52 -2.60
C MET A 561 3.72 -41.94 -3.96
N SER A 562 2.73 -41.04 -3.95
CA SER A 562 2.21 -40.40 -5.18
C SER A 562 3.22 -39.42 -5.82
N SER A 563 4.05 -38.76 -5.01
CA SER A 563 5.08 -37.81 -5.48
C SER A 563 6.39 -38.46 -5.96
N SER A 564 6.58 -39.77 -5.76
CA SER A 564 7.86 -40.45 -6.01
C SER A 564 8.12 -40.86 -7.48
N SER A 565 7.18 -40.61 -8.39
CA SER A 565 7.13 -41.21 -9.74
C SER A 565 7.39 -40.24 -10.91
N SER A 566 8.25 -39.22 -10.74
CA SER A 566 8.77 -38.40 -11.86
C SER A 566 10.02 -37.59 -11.52
N SER A 567 11.22 -38.08 -11.85
CA SER A 567 12.44 -37.24 -12.02
C SER A 567 13.65 -38.00 -12.60
N THR A 568 13.65 -38.27 -13.91
CA THR A 568 14.85 -38.69 -14.65
C THR A 568 15.81 -37.50 -14.84
N SER A 569 16.56 -37.17 -13.79
CA SER A 569 17.48 -36.01 -13.80
C SER A 569 18.70 -36.24 -14.71
N ALA A 570 18.91 -35.35 -15.69
CA ALA A 570 20.02 -35.44 -16.63
C ALA A 570 21.35 -34.99 -16.00
N ARG A 571 22.36 -35.86 -16.10
CA ARG A 571 23.64 -35.75 -15.40
C ARG A 571 24.60 -34.74 -16.05
N VAL A 572 24.64 -33.51 -15.56
CA VAL A 572 25.68 -32.51 -15.93
C VAL A 572 26.82 -32.56 -14.92
N VAL A 573 28.04 -32.78 -15.40
CA VAL A 573 29.26 -32.89 -14.58
C VAL A 573 29.94 -31.51 -14.44
N ARG A 574 30.43 -31.20 -13.24
CA ARG A 574 31.52 -30.23 -13.04
C ARG A 574 32.66 -30.84 -12.20
N PRO A 575 33.91 -30.38 -12.34
CA PRO A 575 35.07 -31.15 -11.90
C PRO A 575 35.37 -31.02 -10.40
N LYS A 576 36.07 -32.02 -9.86
CA LYS A 576 36.77 -31.88 -8.57
C LYS A 576 37.97 -30.94 -8.73
N LEU A 577 38.21 -30.09 -7.74
CA LEU A 577 39.54 -29.57 -7.42
C LEU A 577 39.80 -29.85 -5.94
N THR A 578 40.69 -30.82 -5.69
CA THR A 578 41.22 -31.15 -4.37
C THR A 578 42.36 -30.20 -4.03
N ILE A 579 42.41 -29.74 -2.78
CA ILE A 579 43.61 -29.21 -2.16
C ILE A 579 43.76 -29.96 -0.84
N ASP A 580 44.85 -30.71 -0.69
CA ASP A 580 45.10 -31.56 0.46
C ASP A 580 45.56 -30.75 1.68
N GLN A 581 45.09 -31.13 2.87
CA GLN A 581 45.75 -30.77 4.13
C GLN A 581 46.73 -31.89 4.50
N HIS A 582 48.02 -31.70 4.18
CA HIS A 582 49.09 -32.51 4.75
C HIS A 582 49.70 -31.83 5.98
N SER A 583 50.32 -32.64 6.85
CA SER A 583 50.47 -32.32 8.28
C SER A 583 51.91 -32.19 8.77
N LYS A 584 52.04 -31.43 9.86
CA LYS A 584 53.12 -31.45 10.89
C LYS A 584 54.51 -30.90 10.52
N GLN A 585 55.15 -30.43 11.59
CA GLN A 585 56.55 -30.00 11.74
C GLN A 585 56.91 -28.72 10.94
N THR A 586 57.55 -27.71 11.54
CA THR A 586 58.25 -27.67 12.85
C THR A 586 57.71 -26.56 13.74
#